data_AF-A0A958PDS4-F1
#
_entry.id   AF-A0A958PDS4-F1
#
_cell.length_a   1.000
_cell.length_b   1.000
_cell.length_c   1.000
_cell.angle_alpha   90.00
_cell.angle_beta   90.00
_cell.angle_gamma   90.00
#
_symmetry.space_group_name_H-M   'P 1'
#
loop_
_entity.id
_entity.type
_entity.pdbx_description
1 polymer ?
#
loop_
_entity_poly.entity_id
_entity_poly.type
_entity_poly.pdbx_seq_one_letter_code
_entity_poly.pdbx_strand_id
1 'polypeptide(L)'
;MNMSQEKPETLEVPFSGYSMWPTFAPQQKLTFLLFTQPKPLSDFNESEFQEGDILLSYENKEWVAHRLLIHKNKKILKGDSSLVYNDNNNTLIFAKCLNSQSKLYTQTITNLSKQLISAHLLQRKFIRLKQYFISWVK
;
A
#
# COMPACT_ATOMS: atom_id res chain seq x y z
N MET A 1 -33.76 14.80 -18.48
CA MET A 1 -32.35 14.56 -18.87
C MET A 1 -31.96 13.19 -18.33
N ASN A 2 -31.85 12.19 -19.20
CA ASN A 2 -31.31 10.88 -18.82
C ASN A 2 -29.79 11.03 -18.77
N MET A 3 -29.23 11.05 -17.56
CA MET A 3 -27.81 10.79 -17.37
C MET A 3 -27.60 9.30 -17.61
N SER A 4 -27.21 8.93 -18.83
CA SER A 4 -26.64 7.60 -19.08
C SER A 4 -25.44 7.45 -18.16
N GLN A 5 -25.56 6.59 -17.15
CA GLN A 5 -24.44 6.21 -16.29
C GLN A 5 -23.44 5.48 -17.19
N GLU A 6 -22.35 6.17 -17.56
CA GLU A 6 -21.24 5.52 -18.25
C GLU A 6 -20.74 4.39 -17.36
N LYS A 7 -20.76 3.17 -17.92
CA LYS A 7 -20.29 1.99 -17.23
C LYS A 7 -18.78 2.17 -16.98
N PRO A 8 -18.28 1.93 -15.76
CA PRO A 8 -16.87 2.02 -15.47
C PRO A 8 -16.04 1.14 -16.43
N GLU A 9 -15.05 1.74 -17.07
CA GLU A 9 -14.16 1.04 -18.00
C GLU A 9 -13.05 0.33 -17.21
N THR A 10 -12.79 -0.93 -17.57
CA THR A 10 -11.74 -1.73 -16.94
C THR A 10 -10.73 -2.20 -17.96
N LEU A 11 -9.46 -2.19 -17.58
CA LEU A 11 -8.35 -2.62 -18.43
C LEU A 11 -7.54 -3.71 -17.73
N GLU A 12 -7.27 -4.80 -18.43
CA GLU A 12 -6.37 -5.86 -17.97
C GLU A 12 -5.00 -5.71 -18.63
N VAL A 13 -3.95 -5.58 -17.82
CA VAL A 13 -2.58 -5.31 -18.30
C VAL A 13 -1.61 -6.33 -17.68
N PRO A 14 -0.72 -6.95 -18.47
CA PRO A 14 0.39 -7.72 -17.89
C PRO A 14 1.34 -6.77 -17.17
N PHE A 15 1.54 -7.00 -15.88
CA PHE A 15 2.46 -6.22 -15.08
C PHE A 15 3.91 -6.58 -15.43
N SER A 16 4.74 -5.58 -15.69
CA SER A 16 6.16 -5.75 -15.97
C SER A 16 7.00 -5.13 -14.85
N GLY A 17 8.19 -5.71 -14.63
CA GLY A 17 9.12 -5.24 -13.62
C GLY A 17 8.86 -5.78 -12.21
N TYR A 18 9.61 -5.21 -11.26
CA TYR A 18 9.67 -5.70 -9.87
C TYR A 18 9.25 -4.64 -8.85
N SER A 19 8.81 -3.45 -9.28
CA SER A 19 8.51 -2.32 -8.39
C SER A 19 7.44 -2.67 -7.34
N MET A 20 6.52 -3.58 -7.67
CA MET A 20 5.45 -4.05 -6.78
C MET A 20 5.68 -5.45 -6.21
N TRP A 21 6.88 -6.03 -6.35
CA TRP A 21 7.22 -7.29 -5.68
C TRP A 21 7.36 -7.05 -4.16
N PRO A 22 6.86 -7.95 -3.28
CA PRO A 22 6.32 -9.28 -3.57
C PRO A 22 4.81 -9.34 -3.83
N THR A 23 4.09 -8.21 -3.83
CA THR A 23 2.63 -8.21 -4.02
C THR A 23 2.22 -8.68 -5.40
N PHE A 24 2.94 -8.25 -6.44
CA PHE A 24 2.72 -8.70 -7.80
C PHE A 24 3.99 -9.30 -8.38
N ALA A 25 3.85 -10.49 -8.97
CA ALA A 25 4.92 -11.12 -9.72
C ALA A 25 5.02 -10.49 -11.13
N PRO A 26 6.22 -10.43 -11.73
CA PRO A 26 6.35 -10.09 -13.14
C PRO A 26 5.45 -10.99 -14.01
N GLN A 27 4.86 -10.43 -15.06
CA GLN A 27 3.92 -11.07 -15.99
C GLN A 27 2.54 -11.40 -15.40
N GLN A 28 2.30 -11.15 -14.11
CA GLN A 28 0.96 -11.25 -13.54
C GLN A 28 0.02 -10.25 -14.22
N LYS A 29 -1.17 -10.70 -14.59
CA LYS A 29 -2.20 -9.80 -15.14
C LYS A 29 -2.88 -9.03 -14.02
N LEU A 30 -2.97 -7.72 -14.17
CA LEU A 30 -3.65 -6.82 -13.25
C LEU A 30 -4.85 -6.19 -13.94
N THR A 31 -5.98 -6.15 -13.23
CA THR A 31 -7.19 -5.48 -13.70
C THR A 31 -7.29 -4.12 -13.03
N PHE A 32 -7.40 -3.07 -13.83
CA PHE A 32 -7.52 -1.69 -13.39
C PHE A 32 -8.90 -1.14 -13.75
N LEU A 33 -9.46 -0.36 -12.84
CA LEU A 33 -10.59 0.53 -13.06
C LEU A 33 -10.05 1.87 -13.56
N LEU A 34 -10.33 2.22 -14.81
CA LEU A 34 -9.88 3.46 -15.44
C LEU A 34 -10.74 4.63 -14.95
N PHE A 35 -10.11 5.79 -14.80
CA PHE A 35 -10.83 7.04 -14.57
C PHE A 35 -11.10 7.72 -15.90
N THR A 36 -12.32 8.22 -16.08
CA THR A 36 -12.72 9.03 -17.24
C THR A 36 -11.87 10.30 -17.37
N GLN A 37 -11.42 10.85 -16.25
CA GLN A 37 -10.44 11.93 -16.21
C GLN A 37 -9.35 11.58 -15.19
N PRO A 38 -8.05 11.65 -15.59
CA PRO A 38 -6.96 11.49 -14.64
C PRO A 38 -7.07 12.56 -13.55
N LYS A 39 -6.87 12.18 -12.30
CA LYS A 39 -6.95 13.10 -11.16
C LYS A 39 -5.59 13.21 -10.50
N PRO A 40 -5.18 14.40 -10.03
CA PRO A 40 -3.95 14.55 -9.27
C PRO A 40 -4.08 13.89 -7.89
N LEU A 41 -2.96 13.43 -7.33
CA LEU A 41 -2.92 12.76 -6.03
C LEU A 41 -3.58 13.59 -4.90
N SER A 42 -3.43 14.92 -4.98
CA SER A 42 -4.01 15.89 -4.06
C SER A 42 -5.54 15.80 -3.96
N ASP A 43 -6.23 15.56 -5.06
CA ASP A 43 -7.70 15.65 -5.15
C ASP A 43 -8.43 14.39 -4.63
N PHE A 44 -7.70 13.33 -4.29
CA PHE A 44 -8.32 12.08 -3.83
C PHE A 44 -8.92 12.17 -2.43
N ASN A 45 -10.15 11.69 -2.29
CA ASN A 45 -10.85 11.58 -1.01
C ASN A 45 -10.72 10.15 -0.44
N GLU A 46 -10.88 10.00 0.89
CA GLU A 46 -10.79 8.70 1.58
C GLU A 46 -11.94 7.74 1.23
N SER A 47 -13.03 8.26 0.65
CA SER A 47 -14.16 7.46 0.17
C SER A 47 -13.87 6.71 -1.13
N GLU A 48 -13.01 7.26 -2.00
CA GLU A 48 -12.63 6.62 -3.27
C GLU A 48 -11.35 5.77 -3.11
N PHE A 49 -10.44 6.19 -2.23
CA PHE A 49 -9.12 5.60 -2.06
C PHE A 49 -8.79 5.31 -0.61
N GLN A 50 -8.20 4.13 -0.38
CA GLN A 50 -7.77 3.68 0.93
C GLN A 50 -6.27 3.44 0.93
N GLU A 51 -5.65 3.65 2.10
CA GLU A 51 -4.27 3.25 2.31
C GLU A 51 -4.10 1.77 1.94
N GLY A 52 -3.06 1.49 1.14
CA GLY A 52 -2.78 0.17 0.59
C GLY A 52 -3.32 -0.07 -0.82
N ASP A 53 -4.17 0.81 -1.35
CA ASP A 53 -4.62 0.76 -2.75
C ASP A 53 -3.44 0.79 -3.72
N ILE A 54 -3.59 0.10 -4.85
CA ILE A 54 -2.62 0.15 -5.94
C ILE A 54 -3.16 1.06 -7.04
N LEU A 55 -2.36 2.08 -7.38
CA LEU A 55 -2.70 3.16 -8.29
C LEU A 55 -1.77 3.13 -9.50
N LEU A 56 -2.30 3.53 -10.66
CA LEU A 56 -1.55 3.62 -11.91
C LEU A 56 -1.30 5.08 -12.27
N SER A 57 -0.05 5.47 -12.40
CA SER A 57 0.40 6.77 -12.90
C SER A 57 1.20 6.61 -14.20
N TYR A 58 1.37 7.72 -14.93
CA TYR A 58 2.25 7.78 -16.08
C TYR A 58 3.42 8.72 -15.78
N GLU A 59 4.61 8.15 -15.63
CA GLU A 59 5.81 8.82 -15.14
C GLU A 59 6.99 8.50 -16.07
N ASN A 60 7.78 9.50 -16.45
CA ASN A 60 8.97 9.31 -17.30
C ASN A 60 8.72 8.49 -18.59
N LYS A 61 7.54 8.65 -19.20
CA LYS A 61 7.08 7.91 -20.39
C LYS A 61 6.71 6.45 -20.14
N GLU A 62 6.61 6.02 -18.89
CA GLU A 62 6.26 4.66 -18.49
C GLU A 62 5.00 4.64 -17.61
N TRP A 63 4.24 3.56 -17.72
CA TRP A 63 3.12 3.29 -16.80
C TRP A 63 3.66 2.63 -15.55
N VAL A 64 3.42 3.25 -14.39
CA VAL A 64 3.97 2.80 -13.12
C VAL A 64 2.84 2.52 -12.13
N ALA A 65 2.89 1.32 -11.54
CA ALA A 65 2.00 0.97 -10.44
C ALA A 65 2.65 1.35 -9.11
N HIS A 66 1.87 1.95 -8.22
CA HIS A 66 2.29 2.38 -6.89
C HIS A 66 1.29 1.93 -5.84
N ARG A 67 1.78 1.65 -4.63
CA ARG A 67 0.95 1.58 -3.44
C ARG A 67 0.74 2.98 -2.87
N LEU A 68 -0.51 3.30 -2.56
CA LEU A 68 -0.88 4.47 -1.79
C LEU A 68 -0.59 4.23 -0.31
N LEU A 69 0.18 5.12 0.30
CA LEU A 69 0.44 5.17 1.73
C LEU A 69 -0.04 6.52 2.29
N ILE A 70 -0.54 6.52 3.53
CA ILE A 70 -0.99 7.74 4.19
C ILE A 70 -0.17 7.92 5.46
N HIS A 71 0.74 8.90 5.45
CA HIS A 71 1.59 9.18 6.61
C HIS A 71 1.49 10.64 7.02
N LYS A 72 1.08 10.91 8.27
CA LYS A 72 0.94 12.28 8.82
C LYS A 72 0.11 13.18 7.89
N ASN A 73 -1.03 12.67 7.41
CA ASN A 73 -1.93 13.34 6.46
C ASN A 73 -1.32 13.67 5.09
N LYS A 74 -0.17 13.09 4.76
CA LYS A 74 0.42 13.15 3.41
C LYS A 74 0.16 11.85 2.67
N LYS A 75 -0.25 11.97 1.42
CA LYS A 75 -0.39 10.86 0.49
C LYS A 75 0.96 10.62 -0.16
N ILE A 76 1.39 9.36 -0.18
CA ILE A 76 2.68 8.96 -0.71
C ILE A 76 2.45 7.77 -1.65
N LEU A 77 3.08 7.81 -2.81
CA LEU A 77 3.11 6.72 -3.77
C LEU A 77 4.44 5.98 -3.68
N LYS A 78 4.39 4.66 -3.57
CA LYS A 78 5.59 3.86 -3.38
C LYS A 78 5.46 2.49 -4.05
N GLY A 79 6.50 2.04 -4.73
CA GLY A 79 6.65 0.61 -5.03
C GLY A 79 6.92 -0.20 -3.77
N ASP A 80 6.44 -1.44 -3.71
CA ASP A 80 6.68 -2.33 -2.57
C ASP A 80 8.16 -2.66 -2.38
N SER A 81 8.89 -2.88 -3.47
CA SER A 81 10.33 -3.14 -3.47
C SER A 81 11.19 -1.87 -3.54
N SER A 82 10.56 -0.72 -3.83
CA SER A 82 11.26 0.56 -3.93
C SER A 82 11.61 1.10 -2.54
N LEU A 83 12.79 1.68 -2.38
CA LEU A 83 13.12 2.51 -1.20
C LEU A 83 12.77 3.98 -1.42
N VAL A 84 12.42 4.35 -2.65
CA VAL A 84 12.09 5.72 -3.06
C VAL A 84 10.59 5.94 -2.95
N TYR A 85 10.22 7.05 -2.33
CA TYR A 85 8.85 7.52 -2.18
C TYR A 85 8.62 8.66 -3.16
N ASN A 86 7.46 8.67 -3.82
CA ASN A 86 6.99 9.81 -4.59
C ASN A 86 5.90 10.52 -3.77
N ASP A 87 6.21 11.70 -3.24
CA ASP A 87 5.29 12.56 -2.48
C ASP A 87 4.77 13.73 -3.33
N ASN A 88 4.96 13.67 -4.65
CA ASN A 88 4.47 14.69 -5.57
C ASN A 88 2.93 14.63 -5.66
N ASN A 89 2.29 15.58 -5.00
CA ASN A 89 0.82 15.71 -4.99
C ASN A 89 0.21 16.03 -6.37
N ASN A 90 1.03 16.40 -7.35
CA ASN A 90 0.60 16.66 -8.73
C ASN A 90 0.70 15.42 -9.64
N THR A 91 1.18 14.28 -9.12
CA THR A 91 1.18 13.04 -9.89
C THR A 91 -0.25 12.70 -10.31
N LEU A 92 -0.47 12.57 -11.61
CA LEU A 92 -1.76 12.21 -12.18
C LEU A 92 -1.95 10.71 -12.10
N ILE A 93 -3.10 10.31 -11.54
CA ILE A 93 -3.49 8.91 -11.43
C ILE A 93 -4.60 8.66 -12.45
N PHE A 94 -4.42 7.59 -13.21
CA PHE A 94 -5.27 7.20 -14.32
C PHE A 94 -6.19 6.03 -13.99
N ALA A 95 -5.78 5.19 -13.04
CA ALA A 95 -6.54 4.00 -12.70
C ALA A 95 -6.25 3.49 -11.29
N LYS A 96 -7.18 2.67 -10.77
CA LYS A 96 -7.04 1.92 -9.52
C LYS A 96 -7.09 0.42 -9.79
N CYS A 97 -6.18 -0.34 -9.23
CA CYS A 97 -6.16 -1.79 -9.37
C CYS A 97 -7.31 -2.42 -8.56
N LEU A 98 -8.12 -3.23 -9.23
CA LEU A 98 -9.22 -3.98 -8.63
C LEU A 98 -8.73 -5.27 -7.96
N ASN A 99 -7.69 -5.89 -8.51
CA ASN A 99 -7.14 -7.16 -8.01
C ASN A 99 -6.09 -6.97 -6.92
N SER A 100 -6.06 -5.82 -6.23
CA SER A 100 -5.16 -5.66 -5.09
C SER A 100 -5.57 -6.66 -4.01
N GLN A 101 -4.77 -7.70 -3.78
CA GLN A 101 -4.86 -8.57 -2.60
C GLN A 101 -4.45 -7.81 -1.32
N SER A 102 -4.75 -6.51 -1.24
CA SER A 102 -4.45 -5.61 -0.14
C SER A 102 -4.96 -6.17 1.20
N LYS A 103 -6.09 -6.87 1.21
CA LYS A 103 -6.62 -7.50 2.44
C LYS A 103 -5.69 -8.54 3.08
N LEU A 104 -4.91 -9.29 2.30
CA LEU A 104 -3.99 -10.30 2.86
C LEU A 104 -2.74 -9.64 3.45
N TYR A 105 -2.22 -8.59 2.81
CA TYR A 105 -0.99 -7.93 3.26
C TYR A 105 -1.20 -7.09 4.53
N THR A 106 -2.32 -6.35 4.63
CA THR A 106 -2.63 -5.58 5.85
C THR A 106 -2.85 -6.51 7.05
N GLN A 107 -3.52 -7.65 6.87
CA GLN A 107 -3.69 -8.65 7.93
C GLN A 107 -2.36 -9.29 8.33
N THR A 108 -1.51 -9.64 7.36
CA THR A 108 -0.22 -10.28 7.63
C THR A 108 0.73 -9.33 8.37
N ILE A 109 0.83 -8.05 7.96
CA ILE A 109 1.63 -7.05 8.69
C ILE A 109 1.04 -6.76 10.07
N THR A 110 -0.28 -6.65 10.20
CA THR A 110 -0.95 -6.42 11.49
C THR A 110 -0.70 -7.60 12.46
N ASN A 111 -0.69 -8.83 11.95
CA ASN A 111 -0.43 -10.02 12.77
C ASN A 111 1.06 -10.14 13.14
N LEU A 112 1.98 -9.90 12.20
CA LEU A 112 3.43 -9.92 12.45
C LEU A 112 3.85 -8.82 13.44
N SER A 113 3.31 -7.60 13.31
CA SER A 113 3.57 -6.51 14.25
C SER A 113 3.05 -6.81 15.66
N LYS A 114 1.84 -7.38 15.80
CA LYS A 114 1.30 -7.82 17.10
C LYS A 114 2.15 -8.91 17.77
N GLN A 115 2.66 -9.87 16.99
CA GLN A 115 3.55 -10.91 17.51
C GLN A 115 4.89 -10.34 17.97
N LEU A 116 5.50 -9.43 17.20
CA LEU A 116 6.76 -8.78 17.56
C LEU A 116 6.63 -7.92 18.84
N ILE A 117 5.54 -7.16 18.97
CA ILE A 117 5.25 -6.38 20.18
C ILE A 117 5.08 -7.31 21.41
N SER A 118 4.35 -8.42 21.24
CA SER A 118 4.13 -9.41 22.30
C SER A 118 5.45 -10.08 22.73
N ALA A 119 6.31 -10.43 21.78
CA ALA A 119 7.63 -10.99 22.05
C ALA A 119 8.53 -9.98 22.79
N HIS A 120 8.51 -8.70 22.41
CA HIS A 120 9.29 -7.67 23.09
C HIS A 120 8.79 -7.41 24.53
N LEU A 121 7.47 -7.43 24.74
CA LEU A 121 6.88 -7.32 26.09
C LEU A 121 7.24 -8.52 26.98
N LEU A 122 7.26 -9.73 26.43
CA LEU A 122 7.69 -10.94 27.14
C LEU A 122 9.17 -10.88 27.50
N GLN A 123 10.04 -10.45 26.60
CA GLN A 123 11.47 -10.25 26.90
C GLN A 123 11.68 -9.23 28.03
N ARG A 124 10.97 -8.10 28.02
CA ARG A 124 11.07 -7.10 29.10
C ARG A 124 10.60 -7.66 30.46
N LYS A 125 9.55 -8.48 30.48
CA LYS A 125 9.11 -9.17 31.71
C LYS A 125 10.17 -10.16 32.22
N PHE A 126 10.79 -10.92 31.33
CA PHE A 126 11.88 -11.85 31.68
C PHE A 126 13.11 -11.14 32.25
N ILE A 127 13.50 -9.99 31.68
CA ILE A 127 14.62 -9.19 32.19
C ILE A 127 14.32 -8.66 33.59
N ARG A 128 13.10 -8.15 33.83
CA ARG A 128 12.68 -7.74 35.18
C ARG A 128 12.70 -8.90 36.17
N LEU A 129 12.18 -10.07 35.81
CA LEU A 129 12.21 -11.25 36.67
C LEU A 129 13.63 -11.69 37.02
N LYS A 130 14.57 -11.65 36.06
CA LYS A 130 15.99 -11.90 36.34
C LYS A 130 16.60 -10.88 37.30
N GLN A 131 16.27 -9.60 37.18
CA GLN A 131 16.74 -8.56 38.11
C GLN A 131 16.24 -8.78 39.54
N TYR A 132 14.96 -9.16 39.72
CA TYR A 132 14.42 -9.53 41.02
C TYR A 132 15.08 -10.79 41.61
N PHE A 133 15.41 -11.77 40.78
CA PHE A 133 16.10 -12.98 41.23
C PHE A 133 17.54 -12.67 41.68
N ILE A 134 18.25 -11.79 40.97
CA ILE A 134 19.60 -11.35 41.34
C ILE A 134 19.60 -10.51 42.62
N SER A 135 18.57 -9.71 42.87
CA SER A 135 18.47 -8.93 44.12
C SER A 135 18.08 -9.76 45.35
N TRP A 136 17.57 -10.98 45.17
CA TRP A 136 17.17 -11.86 46.26
C TRP A 136 18.30 -12.80 46.73
N VAL A 137 19.34 -12.97 45.92
CA VAL A 137 20.49 -13.86 46.18
C VAL A 137 21.71 -13.09 46.73
N LYS A 138 21.55 -11.82 47.07
CA LYS A 138 22.52 -11.03 47.85
C LYS A 138 21.99 -10.80 49.26
#